data_AF-A0A7R9F589-F1
#
_entry.id   AF-A0A7R9F589-F1
#
_cell.length_a   1.000
_cell.length_b   1.000
_cell.length_c   1.000
_cell.angle_alpha   90.00
_cell.angle_beta   90.00
_cell.angle_gamma   90.00
#
_symmetry.space_group_name_H-M   'P 1'
#
loop_
_entity.id
_entity.type
_entity.pdbx_description
1 polymer ?
#
loop_
_entity_poly.entity_id
_entity_poly.type
_entity_poly.pdbx_seq_one_letter_code
_entity_poly.pdbx_strand_id
1 'polypeptide(L)'
;MTVLLVSVNVVEALQEFWQMKQARGADLKNGALVIYESVPSSSPPYVCYVTLPGGSCFGSFQNCPTKAEARRSAAKIALMNSVFNEHPSRRISDDFIEKAVAEARSSFKGDPEEADNPNTGIGAFRFMLETNKGRTMLEFQELMTVFQLLHWNGSLKAMRERQCSRQEVVAHYSNRALDDDMRSQMALDWIAREQENSGALGRELGLSERELETARLAGRELRFPKEKKDILMLAHTQVTS
;
A
#
# COMPACT_ATOMS: atom_id res chain seq x y z
N MET A 1 17.36 -39.78 15.69
CA MET A 1 16.27 -38.80 15.65
C MET A 1 16.86 -37.43 15.33
N THR A 2 17.40 -37.31 14.12
CA THR A 2 18.08 -36.11 13.62
C THR A 2 17.09 -35.48 12.65
N VAL A 3 16.29 -34.57 13.19
CA VAL A 3 15.07 -34.07 12.56
C VAL A 3 15.39 -33.36 11.24
N LEU A 4 14.71 -33.85 10.20
CA LEU A 4 14.35 -33.20 8.95
C LEU A 4 14.00 -31.69 9.09
N LEU A 5 15.01 -30.84 9.28
CA LEU A 5 14.94 -29.42 8.93
C LEU A 5 15.20 -29.30 7.43
N VAL A 6 14.31 -29.85 6.62
CA VAL A 6 14.22 -29.49 5.21
C VAL A 6 13.92 -27.99 5.18
N SER A 7 14.80 -27.19 4.59
CA SER A 7 14.59 -25.76 4.36
C SER A 7 13.18 -25.51 3.83
N VAL A 8 12.29 -24.95 4.65
CA VAL A 8 10.95 -24.56 4.20
C VAL A 8 11.12 -23.61 3.02
N ASN A 9 10.64 -24.01 1.85
CA ASN A 9 10.65 -23.17 0.67
C ASN A 9 9.62 -22.04 0.87
N VAL A 10 10.09 -20.90 1.37
CA VAL A 10 9.23 -19.75 1.72
C VAL A 10 8.41 -19.21 0.55
N VAL A 11 8.85 -19.44 -0.69
CA VAL A 11 8.11 -19.04 -1.90
C VAL A 11 6.88 -19.95 -2.08
N GLU A 12 7.06 -21.26 -1.95
CA GLU A 12 5.97 -22.23 -2.01
C GLU A 12 5.02 -22.07 -0.83
N ALA A 13 5.55 -21.98 0.39
CA ALA A 13 4.74 -21.79 1.60
C ALA A 13 3.86 -20.53 1.54
N LEU A 14 4.36 -19.45 0.93
CA LEU A 14 3.55 -18.24 0.71
C LEU A 14 2.42 -18.49 -0.29
N GLN A 15 2.71 -19.16 -1.41
CA GLN A 15 1.68 -19.46 -2.40
C GLN A 15 0.61 -20.41 -1.86
N GLU A 16 1.02 -21.44 -1.11
CA GLU A 16 0.12 -22.39 -0.45
C GLU A 16 -0.76 -21.70 0.60
N PHE A 17 -0.20 -20.78 1.39
CA PHE A 17 -0.95 -20.01 2.37
C PHE A 17 -2.14 -19.28 1.73
N TRP A 18 -1.89 -18.55 0.63
CA TRP A 18 -2.94 -17.79 -0.05
C TRP A 18 -3.94 -18.69 -0.79
N GLN A 19 -3.49 -19.81 -1.35
CA GLN A 19 -4.38 -20.82 -1.95
C GLN A 19 -5.31 -21.44 -0.89
N MET A 20 -4.77 -21.82 0.27
CA MET A 20 -5.57 -22.35 1.38
C MET A 20 -6.58 -21.31 1.88
N LYS A 21 -6.19 -20.04 1.94
CA LYS A 21 -7.08 -18.94 2.31
C LYS A 21 -8.25 -18.80 1.32
N GLN A 22 -7.98 -18.86 0.02
CA GLN A 22 -9.03 -18.86 -1.01
C GLN A 22 -9.94 -20.09 -0.89
N ALA A 23 -9.37 -21.29 -0.71
CA ALA A 23 -10.13 -22.53 -0.54
C ALA A 23 -11.06 -22.52 0.68
N ARG A 24 -10.73 -21.72 1.71
CA ARG A 24 -11.56 -21.48 2.89
C ARG A 24 -12.63 -20.39 2.69
N GLY A 25 -12.78 -19.87 1.48
CA GLY A 25 -13.81 -18.91 1.12
C GLY A 25 -13.43 -17.45 1.30
N ALA A 26 -12.15 -17.11 1.40
CA ALA A 26 -11.74 -15.71 1.37
C ALA A 26 -12.08 -15.06 0.02
N ASP A 27 -12.71 -13.89 0.08
CA ASP A 27 -13.04 -13.10 -1.12
C ASP A 27 -11.77 -12.41 -1.64
N LEU A 28 -11.12 -13.06 -2.61
CA LEU A 28 -9.93 -12.55 -3.28
C LEU A 28 -10.32 -12.11 -4.68
N LYS A 29 -10.57 -10.81 -4.88
CA LYS A 29 -11.03 -10.22 -6.15
C LYS A 29 -10.23 -10.67 -7.39
N ASN A 30 -8.92 -10.90 -7.24
CA ASN A 30 -8.00 -11.34 -8.30
C ASN A 30 -7.43 -12.76 -8.07
N GLY A 31 -8.12 -13.57 -7.25
CA GLY A 31 -7.67 -14.90 -6.85
C GLY A 31 -6.49 -14.90 -5.86
N ALA A 32 -5.97 -16.09 -5.55
CA ALA A 32 -4.86 -16.30 -4.62
C ALA A 32 -3.46 -16.07 -5.22
N LEU A 33 -3.36 -15.39 -6.35
CA LEU A 33 -2.10 -15.24 -7.06
C LEU A 33 -1.15 -14.29 -6.31
N VAL A 34 0.03 -14.79 -5.96
CA VAL A 34 1.13 -13.98 -5.43
C VAL A 34 2.03 -13.57 -6.59
N ILE A 35 2.17 -12.27 -6.82
CA ILE A 35 2.92 -11.73 -7.96
C ILE A 35 4.35 -11.41 -7.52
N TYR A 36 5.33 -11.86 -8.30
CA TYR A 36 6.74 -11.58 -8.10
C TYR A 36 7.27 -10.71 -9.22
N GLU A 37 7.81 -9.54 -8.88
CA GLU A 37 8.42 -8.62 -9.83
C GLU A 37 9.92 -8.52 -9.53
N SER A 38 10.78 -8.85 -10.49
CA SER A 38 12.23 -8.71 -10.34
C SER A 38 12.69 -7.42 -11.02
N VAL A 39 13.41 -6.57 -10.30
CA VAL A 39 13.97 -5.35 -10.88
C VAL A 39 15.09 -5.74 -11.87
N PRO A 40 15.04 -5.27 -13.13
CA PRO A 40 16.11 -5.53 -14.08
C PRO A 40 17.45 -4.99 -13.58
N SER A 41 18.45 -5.85 -13.47
CA SER A 41 19.83 -5.48 -13.16
C SER A 41 20.81 -6.52 -13.73
N SER A 42 21.97 -6.07 -14.18
CA SER A 42 23.08 -6.91 -14.65
C SER A 42 24.01 -7.34 -13.51
N SER A 43 23.97 -6.67 -12.36
CA SER A 43 24.83 -6.93 -11.20
C SER A 43 24.06 -6.83 -9.87
N PRO A 44 24.55 -7.47 -8.79
CA PRO A 44 23.97 -7.29 -7.47
C PRO A 44 24.19 -5.86 -6.91
N PRO A 45 23.38 -5.41 -5.95
CA PRO A 45 22.29 -6.14 -5.28
C PRO A 45 21.05 -6.31 -6.16
N TYR A 46 20.49 -7.52 -6.21
CA TYR A 46 19.22 -7.78 -6.88
C TYR A 46 18.03 -7.41 -5.98
N VAL A 47 16.97 -6.89 -6.59
CA VAL A 47 15.74 -6.52 -5.88
C VAL A 47 14.56 -7.28 -6.45
N CYS A 48 13.70 -7.78 -5.56
CA CYS A 48 12.43 -8.41 -5.93
C CYS A 48 11.32 -7.83 -5.06
N TYR A 49 10.18 -7.54 -5.69
CA TYR A 49 8.93 -7.18 -5.02
C TYR A 49 7.95 -8.34 -5.09
N VAL A 50 7.12 -8.44 -4.06
CA VAL A 50 6.04 -9.41 -3.90
C VAL A 50 4.76 -8.66 -3.63
N THR A 51 3.77 -8.83 -4.49
CA THR A 51 2.42 -8.30 -4.30
C THR A 51 1.50 -9.45 -3.93
N LEU A 52 0.83 -9.30 -2.78
CA LEU A 52 -0.13 -10.25 -2.25
C LEU A 52 -1.53 -10.02 -2.84
N PRO A 53 -2.42 -11.02 -2.79
CA PRO A 53 -3.84 -10.79 -2.97
C PRO A 53 -4.35 -9.67 -2.04
N GLY A 54 -5.10 -8.71 -2.58
CA GLY A 54 -5.48 -7.46 -1.88
C GLY A 54 -4.48 -6.31 -2.07
N GLY A 55 -3.36 -6.54 -2.75
CA GLY A 55 -2.47 -5.48 -3.25
C GLY A 55 -1.31 -5.11 -2.35
N SER A 56 -1.27 -5.54 -1.08
CA SER A 56 -0.12 -5.29 -0.20
C SER A 56 1.19 -5.75 -0.85
N CYS A 57 2.22 -4.92 -0.76
CA CYS A 57 3.47 -5.12 -1.47
C CYS A 57 4.65 -5.12 -0.50
N PHE A 58 5.56 -6.07 -0.67
CA PHE A 58 6.78 -6.20 0.11
C PHE A 58 7.98 -6.38 -0.81
N GLY A 59 9.17 -6.02 -0.35
CA GLY A 59 10.39 -6.14 -1.13
C GLY A 59 11.47 -6.91 -0.40
N SER A 60 12.42 -7.44 -1.15
CA SER A 60 13.70 -7.85 -0.59
C SER A 60 14.29 -6.67 0.18
N PHE A 61 14.71 -6.85 1.42
CA PHE A 61 15.15 -5.75 2.30
C PHE A 61 16.66 -5.75 2.57
N GLN A 62 17.34 -6.84 2.23
CA GLN A 62 18.78 -7.05 2.44
C GLN A 62 19.54 -7.02 1.12
N ASN A 63 20.87 -6.91 1.18
CA ASN A 63 21.73 -7.07 0.02
C ASN A 63 21.63 -8.52 -0.49
N CYS A 64 21.07 -8.70 -1.69
CA CYS A 64 20.85 -10.01 -2.29
C CYS A 64 21.81 -10.21 -3.47
N PRO A 65 22.83 -11.08 -3.35
CA PRO A 65 23.80 -11.37 -4.42
C PRO A 65 23.21 -12.16 -5.59
N THR A 66 22.03 -12.78 -5.44
CA THR A 66 21.34 -13.50 -6.52
C THR A 66 19.88 -13.11 -6.63
N LYS A 67 19.29 -13.21 -7.83
CA LYS A 67 17.84 -13.00 -8.06
C LYS A 67 16.98 -13.95 -7.22
N ALA A 68 17.44 -15.19 -7.04
CA ALA A 68 16.75 -16.19 -6.21
C ALA A 68 16.74 -15.80 -4.73
N GLU A 69 17.82 -15.20 -4.21
CA GLU A 69 17.86 -14.67 -2.85
C GLU A 69 16.96 -13.46 -2.68
N ALA A 70 16.92 -12.54 -3.64
CA ALA A 70 15.99 -11.41 -3.62
C ALA A 70 14.54 -11.89 -3.55
N ARG A 71 14.18 -12.87 -4.40
CA ARG A 71 12.84 -13.48 -4.39
C ARG A 71 12.48 -14.12 -3.05
N ARG A 72 13.41 -14.90 -2.47
CA ARG A 72 13.20 -15.53 -1.15
C ARG A 72 13.11 -14.51 -0.02
N SER A 73 13.92 -13.45 -0.08
CA SER A 73 13.90 -12.36 0.91
C SER A 73 12.55 -11.65 0.93
N ALA A 74 12.03 -11.28 -0.26
CA ALA A 74 10.71 -10.66 -0.39
C ALA A 74 9.58 -11.60 0.07
N ALA A 75 9.62 -12.88 -0.35
CA ALA A 75 8.64 -13.88 0.06
C ALA A 75 8.60 -14.09 1.58
N LYS A 76 9.76 -14.06 2.25
CA LYS A 76 9.85 -14.22 3.70
C LYS A 76 9.08 -13.12 4.44
N ILE A 77 9.29 -11.85 4.08
CA ILE A 77 8.54 -10.73 4.68
C ILE A 77 7.05 -10.86 4.39
N ALA A 78 6.70 -11.14 3.14
CA ALA A 78 5.32 -11.25 2.71
C ALA A 78 4.58 -12.40 3.45
N LEU A 79 5.23 -13.55 3.64
CA LEU A 79 4.69 -14.68 4.40
C LEU A 79 4.53 -14.35 5.87
N MET A 80 5.54 -13.73 6.49
CA MET A 80 5.41 -13.29 7.88
C MET A 80 4.20 -12.36 8.05
N ASN A 81 4.08 -11.32 7.22
CA ASN A 81 2.94 -10.40 7.29
C ASN A 81 1.60 -11.11 7.02
N SER A 82 1.56 -12.04 6.06
CA SER A 82 0.36 -12.82 5.75
C SER A 82 -0.12 -13.63 6.96
N VAL A 83 0.81 -14.36 7.61
CA VAL A 83 0.49 -15.20 8.78
C VAL A 83 0.15 -14.35 10.00
N PHE A 84 0.94 -13.32 10.30
CA PHE A 84 0.68 -12.45 11.45
C PHE A 84 -0.66 -11.72 11.32
N ASN A 85 -1.06 -11.33 10.12
CA ASN A 85 -2.31 -10.61 9.88
C ASN A 85 -3.57 -11.45 10.16
N GLU A 86 -3.48 -12.79 10.21
CA GLU A 86 -4.60 -13.66 10.60
C GLU A 86 -4.84 -13.68 12.11
N HIS A 87 -3.89 -13.21 12.91
CA HIS A 87 -4.04 -13.23 14.35
C HIS A 87 -5.18 -12.31 14.80
N PRO A 88 -6.09 -12.72 15.71
CA PRO A 88 -7.22 -11.89 16.14
C PRO A 88 -6.84 -10.50 16.65
N SER A 89 -5.67 -10.36 17.30
CA SER A 89 -5.16 -9.06 17.75
C SER A 89 -4.71 -8.11 16.63
N ARG A 90 -4.68 -8.58 15.37
CA ARG A 90 -4.39 -7.76 14.18
C ARG A 90 -5.65 -7.34 13.43
N ARG A 91 -6.82 -7.55 14.03
CA ARG A 91 -8.08 -6.97 13.55
C ARG A 91 -8.28 -5.59 14.16
N ILE A 92 -8.98 -4.72 13.44
CA ILE A 92 -9.41 -3.42 13.95
C ILE A 92 -10.42 -3.66 15.07
N SER A 93 -10.04 -3.35 16.31
CA SER A 93 -10.87 -3.43 17.51
C SER A 93 -11.17 -2.04 18.06
N ASP A 94 -12.17 -1.90 18.92
CA ASP A 94 -12.45 -0.64 19.63
C ASP A 94 -11.21 -0.08 20.35
N ASP A 95 -10.48 -0.93 21.08
CA ASP A 95 -9.24 -0.55 21.74
C ASP A 95 -8.17 -0.03 20.77
N PHE A 96 -8.10 -0.62 19.57
CA PHE A 96 -7.17 -0.13 18.53
C PHE A 96 -7.61 1.22 18.00
N ILE A 97 -8.91 1.42 17.75
CA ILE A 97 -9.46 2.68 17.25
C ILE A 97 -9.15 3.81 18.23
N GLU A 98 -9.44 3.63 19.51
CA GLU A 98 -9.19 4.66 20.52
C GLU A 98 -7.71 5.02 20.61
N LYS A 99 -6.81 4.02 20.60
CA LYS A 99 -5.36 4.26 20.62
C LYS A 99 -4.88 4.99 19.35
N ALA A 100 -5.29 4.52 18.17
CA ALA A 100 -4.87 5.11 16.90
C ALA A 100 -5.37 6.55 16.75
N VAL A 101 -6.59 6.83 17.19
CA VAL A 101 -7.16 8.19 17.19
C VAL A 101 -6.43 9.09 18.20
N ALA A 102 -6.13 8.58 19.40
CA ALA A 102 -5.36 9.33 20.40
C ALA A 102 -3.93 9.65 19.91
N GLU A 103 -3.26 8.71 19.26
CA GLU A 103 -1.96 8.93 18.64
C GLU A 103 -2.02 9.98 17.52
N ALA A 104 -3.04 9.89 16.65
CA ALA A 104 -3.27 10.88 15.59
C ALA A 104 -3.51 12.28 16.18
N ARG A 105 -4.27 12.40 17.28
CA ARG A 105 -4.47 13.65 18.02
C ARG A 105 -3.17 14.21 18.56
N SER A 106 -2.35 13.37 19.21
CA SER A 106 -1.07 13.81 19.78
C SER A 106 -0.08 14.28 18.73
N SER A 107 -0.17 13.75 17.51
CA SER A 107 0.69 14.11 16.39
C SER A 107 0.16 15.29 15.58
N PHE A 108 -1.11 15.65 15.77
CA PHE A 108 -1.77 16.74 15.05
C PHE A 108 -1.36 18.09 15.63
N LYS A 109 -0.75 18.94 14.81
CA LYS A 109 -0.32 20.30 15.20
C LYS A 109 -1.42 21.36 15.06
N GLY A 110 -2.70 20.97 14.94
CA GLY A 110 -3.85 21.87 14.82
C GLY A 110 -4.65 22.01 16.12
N ASP A 111 -5.79 22.70 16.06
CA ASP A 111 -6.63 23.00 17.24
C ASP A 111 -7.24 21.71 17.85
N PRO A 112 -7.08 21.45 19.16
CA PRO A 112 -7.67 20.29 19.83
C PRO A 112 -9.19 20.16 19.69
N GLU A 113 -9.94 21.27 19.60
CA GLU A 113 -11.41 21.23 19.46
C GLU A 113 -11.86 20.72 18.08
N GLU A 114 -10.99 20.76 17.08
CA GLU A 114 -11.25 20.18 15.76
C GLU A 114 -11.17 18.64 15.78
N ALA A 115 -10.50 18.01 16.76
CA ALA A 115 -10.26 16.56 16.75
C ALA A 115 -11.50 15.68 16.96
N ASP A 116 -12.55 16.22 17.58
CA ASP A 116 -13.83 15.53 17.83
C ASP A 116 -14.92 15.86 16.80
N ASN A 117 -14.66 16.82 15.90
CA ASN A 117 -15.59 17.19 14.84
C ASN A 117 -15.51 16.16 13.68
N PRO A 118 -16.62 15.53 13.26
CA PRO A 118 -16.66 14.60 12.12
C PRO A 118 -16.15 15.21 10.81
N ASN A 119 -16.21 16.54 10.71
CA ASN A 119 -15.70 17.33 9.60
C ASN A 119 -14.23 17.71 9.77
N THR A 120 -13.40 16.87 10.40
CA THR A 120 -11.94 17.08 10.47
C THR A 120 -11.19 15.85 9.99
N GLY A 121 -9.87 15.98 9.80
CA GLY A 121 -9.05 14.85 9.35
C GLY A 121 -9.10 13.68 10.35
N ILE A 122 -9.13 14.00 11.64
CA ILE A 122 -9.19 13.02 12.73
C ILE A 122 -10.57 12.38 12.81
N GLY A 123 -11.65 13.16 12.68
CA GLY A 123 -13.02 12.63 12.62
C GLY A 123 -13.21 11.66 11.44
N ALA A 124 -12.70 12.01 10.25
CA ALA A 124 -12.74 11.12 9.09
C ALA A 124 -11.88 9.87 9.28
N PHE A 125 -10.71 9.97 9.93
CA PHE A 125 -9.87 8.83 10.25
C PHE A 125 -10.55 7.87 11.24
N ARG A 126 -11.18 8.39 12.30
CA ARG A 126 -12.01 7.60 13.23
C ARG A 126 -13.15 6.90 12.48
N PHE A 127 -13.91 7.62 11.66
CA PHE A 127 -15.01 7.05 10.88
C PHE A 127 -14.53 5.93 9.93
N MET A 128 -13.39 6.10 9.27
CA MET A 128 -12.79 5.05 8.44
C MET A 128 -12.46 3.80 9.26
N LEU A 129 -11.86 3.96 10.44
CA LEU A 129 -11.54 2.83 11.31
C LEU A 129 -12.80 2.12 11.84
N GLU A 130 -13.80 2.87 12.30
CA GLU A 130 -15.06 2.33 12.81
C GLU A 130 -15.81 1.53 11.74
N THR A 131 -15.85 2.03 10.51
CA THR A 131 -16.51 1.36 9.37
C THR A 131 -15.78 0.09 8.92
N ASN A 132 -14.51 -0.06 9.31
CA ASN A 132 -13.67 -1.21 9.00
C ASN A 132 -13.41 -2.10 10.24
N LYS A 133 -14.19 -1.94 11.31
CA LYS A 133 -14.06 -2.77 12.52
C LYS A 133 -14.17 -4.26 12.18
N GLY A 134 -13.31 -5.07 12.79
CA GLY A 134 -13.20 -6.50 12.55
C GLY A 134 -12.42 -6.87 11.30
N ARG A 135 -12.16 -5.95 10.36
CA ARG A 135 -11.25 -6.19 9.24
C ARG A 135 -9.80 -6.28 9.72
N THR A 136 -8.98 -6.97 8.95
CA THR A 136 -7.55 -7.11 9.18
C THR A 136 -6.79 -5.86 8.74
N MET A 137 -5.57 -5.67 9.25
CA MET A 137 -4.75 -4.52 8.88
C MET A 137 -4.40 -4.49 7.39
N LEU A 138 -4.17 -5.64 6.74
CA LEU A 138 -3.90 -5.66 5.30
C LEU A 138 -5.11 -5.17 4.49
N GLU A 139 -6.34 -5.55 4.86
CA GLU A 139 -7.57 -5.07 4.19
C GLU A 139 -7.75 -3.56 4.39
N PHE A 140 -7.47 -3.06 5.59
CA PHE A 140 -7.53 -1.63 5.86
C PHE A 140 -6.43 -0.84 5.13
N GLN A 141 -5.24 -1.42 4.96
CA GLN A 141 -4.13 -0.80 4.23
C GLN A 141 -4.44 -0.58 2.75
N GLU A 142 -5.23 -1.46 2.12
CA GLU A 142 -5.69 -1.25 0.73
C GLU A 142 -6.49 0.04 0.63
N LEU A 143 -7.46 0.22 1.54
CA LEU A 143 -8.25 1.44 1.62
C LEU A 143 -7.38 2.67 1.88
N MET A 144 -6.45 2.57 2.84
CA MET A 144 -5.55 3.66 3.19
C MET A 144 -4.65 4.07 2.01
N THR A 145 -4.17 3.11 1.22
CA THR A 145 -3.36 3.39 0.02
C THR A 145 -4.14 4.28 -0.95
N VAL A 146 -5.41 3.98 -1.22
CA VAL A 146 -6.26 4.79 -2.09
C VAL A 146 -6.35 6.23 -1.59
N PHE A 147 -6.62 6.42 -0.30
CA PHE A 147 -6.68 7.76 0.30
C PHE A 147 -5.35 8.50 0.26
N GLN A 148 -4.24 7.80 0.51
CA GLN A 148 -2.91 8.39 0.43
C GLN A 148 -2.58 8.84 -1.01
N LEU A 149 -2.97 8.06 -2.02
CA LEU A 149 -2.79 8.43 -3.43
C LEU A 149 -3.68 9.62 -3.83
N LEU A 150 -4.95 9.63 -3.43
CA LEU A 150 -5.87 10.74 -3.67
C LEU A 150 -5.41 12.03 -2.97
N HIS A 151 -4.78 11.90 -1.80
CA HIS A 151 -4.17 13.03 -1.11
C HIS A 151 -2.96 13.54 -1.90
N TRP A 152 -2.05 12.62 -2.26
CA TRP A 152 -0.80 12.91 -2.95
C TRP A 152 -1.00 13.52 -4.34
N ASN A 153 -1.90 12.97 -5.16
CA ASN A 153 -2.21 13.55 -6.46
C ASN A 153 -3.12 14.79 -6.35
N GLY A 154 -3.53 15.20 -5.15
CA GLY A 154 -4.34 16.40 -4.94
C GLY A 154 -5.84 16.24 -5.25
N SER A 155 -6.32 15.06 -5.62
CA SER A 155 -7.76 14.82 -5.84
C SER A 155 -8.60 15.14 -4.60
N LEU A 156 -8.13 14.83 -3.38
CA LEU A 156 -8.85 15.19 -2.15
C LEU A 156 -8.97 16.71 -1.98
N LYS A 157 -7.94 17.47 -2.39
CA LYS A 157 -7.98 18.94 -2.36
C LYS A 157 -9.03 19.46 -3.35
N ALA A 158 -9.07 18.93 -4.56
CA ALA A 158 -10.04 19.31 -5.59
C ALA A 158 -11.49 18.96 -5.19
N MET A 159 -11.72 17.81 -4.55
CA MET A 159 -13.04 17.45 -4.02
C MET A 159 -13.49 18.40 -2.91
N ARG A 160 -12.58 18.79 -2.00
CA ARG A 160 -12.86 19.78 -0.97
C ARG A 160 -13.26 21.13 -1.58
N GLU A 161 -12.58 21.57 -2.64
CA GLU A 161 -12.91 22.81 -3.37
C GLU A 161 -14.27 22.74 -4.07
N ARG A 162 -14.73 21.54 -4.43
CA ARG A 162 -16.08 21.26 -4.96
C ARG A 162 -17.12 21.01 -3.85
N GLN A 163 -16.79 21.29 -2.60
CA GLN A 163 -17.67 21.13 -1.44
C GLN A 163 -18.12 19.69 -1.18
N CYS A 164 -17.37 18.68 -1.64
CA CYS A 164 -17.61 17.29 -1.22
C CYS A 164 -17.27 17.14 0.27
N SER A 165 -18.18 16.54 1.04
CA SER A 165 -17.92 16.26 2.45
C SER A 165 -16.92 15.12 2.60
N ARG A 166 -16.18 15.09 3.72
CA ARG A 166 -15.24 13.99 4.00
C ARG A 166 -15.96 12.64 4.06
N GLN A 167 -17.18 12.59 4.59
CA GLN A 167 -17.97 11.36 4.71
C GLN A 167 -18.41 10.82 3.35
N GLU A 168 -18.84 11.68 2.42
CA GLU A 168 -19.17 11.26 1.06
C GLU A 168 -17.96 10.70 0.33
N VAL A 169 -16.80 11.36 0.46
CA VAL A 169 -15.55 10.88 -0.14
C VAL A 169 -15.16 9.53 0.48
N VAL A 170 -15.25 9.37 1.81
CA VAL A 170 -15.01 8.08 2.47
C VAL A 170 -15.96 7.01 1.94
N ALA A 171 -17.26 7.28 1.89
CA ALA A 171 -18.26 6.32 1.41
C ALA A 171 -18.00 5.89 -0.04
N HIS A 172 -17.65 6.84 -0.92
CA HIS A 172 -17.40 6.58 -2.34
C HIS A 172 -16.16 5.69 -2.57
N TYR A 173 -15.07 5.92 -1.84
CA TYR A 173 -13.82 5.17 -2.03
C TYR A 173 -13.70 3.93 -1.13
N SER A 174 -14.57 3.76 -0.12
CA SER A 174 -14.50 2.62 0.83
C SER A 174 -14.57 1.25 0.20
N ASN A 175 -15.20 1.12 -0.97
CA ASN A 175 -15.35 -0.15 -1.68
C ASN A 175 -14.63 -0.15 -3.04
N ARG A 176 -13.95 0.94 -3.40
CA ARG A 176 -13.29 1.10 -4.69
C ARG A 176 -11.85 0.59 -4.60
N ALA A 177 -11.54 -0.41 -5.43
CA ALA A 177 -10.17 -0.91 -5.55
C ALA A 177 -9.30 0.06 -6.36
N LEU A 178 -7.99 0.01 -6.15
CA LEU A 178 -7.03 0.73 -6.99
C LEU A 178 -6.89 0.00 -8.34
N ASP A 179 -7.72 0.39 -9.29
CA ASP A 179 -7.81 -0.15 -10.64
C ASP A 179 -7.01 0.68 -11.67
N ASP A 180 -6.98 0.19 -12.91
CA ASP A 180 -6.22 0.81 -14.00
C ASP A 180 -6.82 2.16 -14.44
N ASP A 181 -8.13 2.35 -14.30
CA ASP A 181 -8.80 3.63 -14.55
C ASP A 181 -8.33 4.69 -13.57
N MET A 182 -8.28 4.36 -12.27
CA MET A 182 -7.73 5.26 -11.25
C MET A 182 -6.27 5.60 -11.51
N ARG A 183 -5.43 4.60 -11.84
CA ARG A 183 -4.01 4.84 -12.17
C ARG A 183 -3.87 5.76 -13.39
N SER A 184 -4.66 5.51 -14.43
CA SER A 184 -4.64 6.28 -15.67
C SER A 184 -5.09 7.72 -15.43
N GLN A 185 -6.15 7.93 -14.64
CA GLN A 185 -6.60 9.28 -14.27
C GLN A 185 -5.54 10.03 -13.47
N MET A 186 -4.89 9.38 -12.50
CA MET A 186 -3.81 9.99 -11.73
C MET A 186 -2.59 10.29 -12.61
N ALA A 187 -2.29 9.45 -13.60
CA ALA A 187 -1.23 9.71 -14.57
C ALA A 187 -1.54 10.94 -15.42
N LEU A 188 -2.78 11.09 -15.91
CA LEU A 188 -3.22 12.29 -16.65
C LEU A 188 -3.07 13.57 -15.82
N ASP A 189 -3.40 13.53 -14.52
CA ASP A 189 -3.19 14.68 -13.62
C ASP A 189 -1.70 15.08 -13.55
N TRP A 190 -0.79 14.10 -13.55
CA TRP A 190 0.66 14.36 -13.56
C TRP A 190 1.17 14.86 -14.91
N ILE A 191 0.59 14.41 -16.02
CA ILE A 191 0.89 14.93 -17.36
C ILE A 191 0.49 16.39 -17.45
N ALA A 192 -0.70 16.76 -16.97
CA ALA A 192 -1.14 18.16 -16.92
C ALA A 192 -0.18 19.04 -16.09
N ARG A 193 0.31 18.53 -14.95
CA ARG A 193 1.31 19.24 -14.13
C ARG A 193 2.64 19.43 -14.83
N GLU A 194 3.09 18.45 -15.62
CA GLU A 194 4.31 18.57 -16.41
C GLU A 194 4.16 19.65 -17.49
N GLN A 195 2.98 19.78 -18.10
CA GLN A 195 2.68 20.85 -19.07
C GLN A 195 2.66 22.24 -18.43
N GLU A 196 2.13 22.36 -17.21
CA GLU A 196 2.10 23.62 -16.46
C GLU A 196 3.46 24.00 -15.86
N ASN A 197 4.23 23.00 -15.42
CA ASN A 197 5.51 23.16 -14.73
C ASN A 197 6.49 22.09 -15.19
N SER A 198 7.28 22.43 -16.22
CA SER A 198 8.25 21.52 -16.79
C SER A 198 9.23 20.95 -15.74
N GLY A 199 9.47 19.64 -15.84
CA GLY A 199 10.27 18.84 -14.94
C GLY A 199 9.57 18.44 -13.64
N ALA A 200 8.29 18.80 -13.41
CA ALA A 200 7.55 18.39 -12.22
C ALA A 200 7.42 16.86 -12.13
N LEU A 201 7.12 16.19 -13.24
CA LEU A 201 6.98 14.74 -13.30
C LEU A 201 8.30 14.03 -13.00
N GLY A 202 9.39 14.48 -13.63
CA GLY A 202 10.73 13.90 -13.40
C GLY A 202 11.21 14.09 -11.95
N ARG A 203 10.94 15.26 -11.34
CA ARG A 203 11.26 15.53 -9.93
C ARG A 203 10.49 14.60 -9.00
N GLU A 204 9.17 14.47 -9.19
CA GLU A 204 8.36 13.60 -8.34
C GLU A 204 8.71 12.12 -8.50
N LEU A 205 9.03 11.69 -9.73
CA LEU A 205 9.48 10.32 -9.99
C LEU A 205 10.74 10.00 -9.18
N GLY A 206 11.74 10.90 -9.23
CA GLY A 206 12.97 10.73 -8.45
C GLY A 206 12.75 10.74 -6.93
N LEU A 207 11.77 11.51 -6.42
CA LEU A 207 11.38 11.47 -5.01
C LEU A 207 10.72 10.14 -4.65
N SER A 208 9.80 9.66 -5.49
CA SER A 208 9.05 8.42 -5.28
C SER A 208 9.97 7.18 -5.32
N GLU A 209 10.98 7.17 -6.18
CA GLU A 209 11.98 6.11 -6.23
C GLU A 209 12.82 6.03 -4.95
N ARG A 210 13.25 7.19 -4.43
CA ARG A 210 13.99 7.26 -3.15
C ARG A 210 13.14 6.84 -1.97
N GLU A 211 11.87 7.23 -1.96
CA GLU A 211 10.90 6.86 -0.93
C GLU A 211 10.67 5.34 -0.93
N LEU A 212 10.45 4.75 -2.10
CA LEU A 212 10.29 3.30 -2.27
C LEU A 212 11.52 2.54 -1.78
N GLU A 213 12.72 2.99 -2.18
CA GLU A 213 13.97 2.36 -1.75
C GLU A 213 14.17 2.44 -0.24
N THR A 214 13.91 3.62 0.36
CA THR A 214 14.01 3.82 1.80
C THR A 214 13.02 2.93 2.55
N ALA A 215 11.77 2.86 2.10
CA ALA A 215 10.76 2.00 2.70
C ALA A 215 11.11 0.51 2.57
N ARG A 216 11.65 0.10 1.42
CA ARG A 216 12.10 -1.27 1.15
C ARG A 216 13.21 -1.69 2.10
N LEU A 217 14.25 -0.88 2.25
CA LEU A 217 15.35 -1.16 3.15
C LEU A 217 14.93 -1.18 4.62
N ALA A 218 13.89 -0.41 4.98
CA ALA A 218 13.27 -0.45 6.30
C ALA A 218 12.32 -1.65 6.52
N GLY A 219 12.14 -2.52 5.53
CA GLY A 219 11.24 -3.68 5.61
C GLY A 219 9.76 -3.32 5.77
N ARG A 220 9.37 -2.11 5.31
CA ARG A 220 7.99 -1.63 5.41
C ARG A 220 7.10 -2.23 4.30
N GLU A 221 5.80 -2.07 4.48
CA GLU A 221 4.81 -2.22 3.41
C GLU A 221 5.10 -1.17 2.32
N LEU A 222 5.05 -1.58 1.05
CA LEU A 222 5.54 -0.82 -0.10
C LEU A 222 4.46 -0.44 -1.10
N ARG A 223 3.19 -0.78 -0.87
CA ARG A 223 2.12 -0.59 -1.84
C ARG A 223 1.98 0.88 -2.22
N PHE A 224 1.91 1.78 -1.25
CA PHE A 224 1.82 3.22 -1.53
C PHE A 224 3.02 3.77 -2.34
N PRO A 225 4.28 3.65 -1.88
CA PRO A 225 5.41 4.21 -2.65
C PRO A 225 5.63 3.50 -3.99
N LYS A 226 5.26 2.21 -4.14
CA LYS A 226 5.32 1.52 -5.43
C LYS A 226 4.26 2.05 -6.39
N GLU A 227 3.02 2.21 -5.96
CA GLU A 227 1.94 2.76 -6.80
C GLU A 227 2.22 4.20 -7.24
N LYS A 228 2.80 5.04 -6.35
CA LYS A 228 3.30 6.36 -6.76
C LYS A 228 4.27 6.26 -7.94
N LYS A 229 5.30 5.41 -7.81
CA LYS A 229 6.30 5.20 -8.86
C LYS A 229 5.64 4.69 -10.15
N ASP A 230 4.78 3.69 -10.06
CA ASP A 230 4.15 3.06 -11.23
C ASP A 230 3.23 4.05 -11.98
N ILE A 231 2.47 4.89 -11.25
CA ILE A 231 1.63 5.95 -11.84
C ILE A 231 2.49 7.02 -12.54
N LEU A 232 3.58 7.45 -11.90
CA LEU A 232 4.49 8.45 -12.50
C LEU A 232 5.21 7.88 -13.72
N MET A 233 5.60 6.60 -13.69
CA MET A 233 6.17 5.92 -14.85
C MET A 233 5.16 5.84 -15.99
N LEU A 234 3.89 5.51 -15.70
CA LEU A 234 2.82 5.50 -16.70
C LEU A 234 2.67 6.89 -17.36
N ALA A 235 2.65 7.95 -16.57
CA ALA A 235 2.63 9.33 -17.06
C ALA A 235 3.87 9.64 -17.92
N HIS A 236 5.05 9.24 -17.45
CA HIS A 236 6.31 9.50 -18.15
C HIS A 236 6.36 8.82 -19.52
N THR A 237 5.97 7.54 -19.58
CA THR A 237 5.90 6.81 -20.85
C THR A 237 4.96 7.48 -21.85
N GLN A 238 3.79 7.97 -21.40
CA GLN A 238 2.84 8.66 -22.28
C GLN A 238 3.34 10.02 -22.78
N VAL A 239 4.16 10.73 -22.01
CA VAL A 239 4.77 12.01 -22.44
C VAL A 239 5.93 11.80 -23.41
N THR A 240 6.67 10.70 -23.25
CA THR A 240 7.84 10.38 -24.10
C THR A 240 7.49 9.57 -25.36
N SER A 241 6.25 9.08 -25.47
CA SER A 241 5.76 8.29 -26.62
C SER A 241 5.32 9.15 -27.78
#